data_AF-A0A927XTN4-F1
#
_entry.id   AF-A0A927XTN4-F1
#
_cell.length_a   1.000
_cell.length_b   1.000
_cell.length_c   1.000
_cell.angle_alpha   90.00
_cell.angle_beta   90.00
_cell.angle_gamma   90.00
#
_symmetry.space_group_name_H-M   'P 1'
#
loop_
_entity.id
_entity.type
_entity.pdbx_description
1 polymer ?
#
loop_
_entity_poly.entity_id
_entity_poly.type
_entity_poly.pdbx_seq_one_letter_code
_entity_poly.pdbx_strand_id
1 'polypeptide(L)'
;MSNLNRRDFLKLAGKVTLGAAAVAAIPAAASAEAEIAAPAWPWTYKPLDKEEVKARVYANFSTHGGCCAGVSSGILELLAEKYGYPYNQIDGRMFANGGGGYGRQNLCGALGGAFAILGLFLTSSDSGSLRNQLYAWYETTAFPIYNPENLEALNVHSVSGSELCKDSVNNWMALSGFDFGSAERRARCASLSADVAAKAIELLNIHFGYETAPSIDAEAVEEPALAANEYIGVGKGFGGDIKVKVTMDGNKIAKIEVLEHAETAGIFDKAYPTVTDAIVAANGVEGIDAVAGATFSSNGLIEAVQDALSKVK
;
A
#
# COMPACT_ATOMS: atom_id res chain seq x y z
N MET A 1 -39.64 -19.45 43.37
CA MET A 1 -38.81 -19.73 42.19
C MET A 1 -37.73 -18.68 42.11
N SER A 2 -36.54 -18.98 42.63
CA SER A 2 -35.37 -18.09 42.59
C SER A 2 -34.42 -18.57 41.50
N ASN A 3 -34.24 -17.73 40.47
CA ASN A 3 -33.39 -17.99 39.32
C ASN A 3 -31.91 -18.12 39.73
N LEU A 4 -31.38 -19.33 39.70
CA LEU A 4 -29.93 -19.57 39.77
C LEU A 4 -29.29 -19.11 38.46
N ASN A 5 -28.33 -18.19 38.57
CA ASN A 5 -27.54 -17.67 37.46
C ASN A 5 -26.43 -18.69 37.09
N ARG A 6 -26.06 -18.78 35.80
CA ARG A 6 -24.93 -19.56 35.25
C ARG A 6 -23.66 -19.56 36.11
N ARG A 7 -23.34 -18.47 36.82
CA ARG A 7 -22.17 -18.39 37.71
C ARG A 7 -22.27 -19.32 38.93
N ASP A 8 -23.47 -19.63 39.41
CA ASP A 8 -23.67 -20.53 40.56
C ASP A 8 -23.63 -22.00 40.11
N PHE A 9 -24.08 -22.30 38.89
CA PHE A 9 -23.97 -23.63 38.28
C PHE A 9 -22.51 -24.06 38.10
N LEU A 10 -21.64 -23.14 37.66
CA LEU A 10 -20.20 -23.43 37.48
C LEU A 10 -19.46 -23.65 38.80
N LYS A 11 -19.90 -22.99 39.89
CA LYS A 11 -19.34 -23.21 41.24
C LYS A 11 -19.77 -24.54 41.86
N LEU A 12 -20.94 -25.04 41.47
CA LEU A 12 -21.46 -26.34 41.95
C LEU A 12 -20.78 -27.51 41.24
N ALA A 13 -20.50 -27.38 39.93
CA ALA A 13 -19.78 -28.39 39.16
C ALA A 13 -18.34 -28.59 39.67
N GLY A 14 -17.69 -27.53 40.17
CA GLY A 14 -16.33 -27.59 40.70
C GLY A 14 -16.15 -28.29 42.06
N LYS A 15 -17.23 -28.75 42.71
CA LYS A 15 -17.17 -29.36 44.06
C LYS A 15 -17.67 -30.79 44.17
N VAL A 16 -18.01 -31.47 43.07
CA VAL A 16 -18.36 -32.89 43.10
C VAL A 16 -17.15 -33.73 42.68
N THR A 17 -16.29 -34.04 43.66
CA THR A 17 -15.44 -35.23 43.60
C THR A 17 -15.86 -36.18 44.72
N LEU A 18 -15.79 -37.48 44.41
CA LEU A 18 -15.99 -38.69 45.24
C LEU A 18 -17.34 -39.42 45.09
N GLY A 19 -17.30 -40.42 44.22
CA GLY A 19 -18.21 -41.57 44.18
C GLY A 19 -17.63 -42.64 43.27
N ALA A 20 -17.10 -43.71 43.85
CA ALA A 20 -16.28 -44.73 43.19
C ALA A 20 -17.01 -45.46 42.04
N ALA A 21 -16.42 -45.44 40.86
CA ALA A 21 -16.61 -46.46 39.83
C ALA A 21 -15.28 -46.66 39.10
N ALA A 22 -14.80 -47.90 39.07
CA ALA A 22 -13.52 -48.27 38.47
C ALA A 22 -13.48 -47.89 36.99
N VAL A 23 -12.80 -46.81 36.67
CA VAL A 23 -12.44 -46.44 35.30
C VAL A 23 -11.16 -47.19 34.98
N ALA A 24 -11.22 -48.10 34.00
CA ALA A 24 -10.02 -48.66 33.40
C ALA A 24 -9.13 -47.49 32.96
N ALA A 25 -7.93 -47.40 33.52
CA ALA A 25 -6.98 -46.36 33.19
C ALA A 25 -6.53 -46.56 31.73
N ILE A 26 -7.28 -45.96 30.79
CA ILE A 26 -6.73 -45.59 29.50
C ILE A 26 -5.63 -44.59 29.84
N PRO A 27 -4.37 -44.81 29.43
CA PRO A 27 -3.38 -43.77 29.55
C PRO A 27 -3.88 -42.62 28.69
N ALA A 28 -4.38 -41.57 29.33
CA ALA A 28 -4.47 -40.27 28.69
C ALA A 28 -3.03 -39.87 28.41
N ALA A 29 -2.54 -40.23 27.22
CA ALA A 29 -1.46 -39.51 26.61
C ALA A 29 -1.96 -38.08 26.48
N ALA A 30 -1.68 -37.26 27.49
CA ALA A 30 -1.74 -35.82 27.38
C ALA A 30 -0.75 -35.50 26.26
N SER A 31 -1.26 -35.37 25.03
CA SER A 31 -0.54 -34.70 23.98
C SER A 31 -0.27 -33.31 24.52
N ALA A 32 0.98 -33.05 24.91
CA ALA A 32 1.42 -31.69 25.14
C ALA A 32 1.15 -30.95 23.83
N GLU A 33 0.06 -30.18 23.80
CA GLU A 33 -0.22 -29.27 22.70
C GLU A 33 0.97 -28.33 22.64
N ALA A 34 1.77 -28.45 21.59
CA ALA A 34 2.90 -27.57 21.38
C ALA A 34 2.36 -26.14 21.36
N GLU A 35 2.74 -25.35 22.36
CA GLU A 35 2.31 -23.96 22.50
C GLU A 35 2.89 -23.17 21.31
N ILE A 36 2.05 -22.86 20.32
CA ILE A 36 2.46 -22.06 19.16
C ILE A 36 2.67 -20.64 19.67
N ALA A 37 3.93 -20.21 19.74
CA ALA A 37 4.28 -18.86 20.15
C ALA A 37 3.61 -17.82 19.24
N ALA A 38 3.18 -16.69 19.81
CA ALA A 38 2.69 -15.57 19.01
C ALA A 38 3.85 -15.01 18.16
N PRO A 39 3.62 -14.70 16.87
CA PRO A 39 4.67 -14.19 16.01
C PRO A 39 5.11 -12.80 16.46
N ALA A 40 6.42 -12.59 16.54
CA ALA A 40 6.99 -11.27 16.82
C ALA A 40 6.65 -10.31 15.67
N TRP A 41 6.20 -9.11 16.02
CA TRP A 41 5.95 -8.03 15.08
C TRP A 41 7.19 -7.12 14.94
N PRO A 42 7.51 -6.57 13.75
CA PRO A 42 6.84 -6.81 12.46
C PRO A 42 7.12 -8.21 11.90
N TRP A 43 6.19 -8.72 11.10
CA TRP A 43 6.36 -10.01 10.43
C TRP A 43 7.37 -9.89 9.30
N THR A 44 8.06 -10.99 8.99
CA THR A 44 8.91 -11.06 7.80
C THR A 44 8.04 -11.03 6.55
N TYR A 45 8.27 -10.07 5.65
CA TYR A 45 7.57 -10.03 4.37
C TYR A 45 8.06 -11.14 3.42
N LYS A 46 7.14 -11.65 2.60
CA LYS A 46 7.41 -12.55 1.48
C LYS A 46 6.70 -12.03 0.24
N PRO A 47 7.36 -12.05 -0.94
CA PRO A 47 6.80 -11.46 -2.14
C PRO A 47 5.56 -12.24 -2.61
N LEU A 48 4.63 -11.51 -3.22
CA LEU A 48 3.47 -12.07 -3.92
C LEU A 48 3.44 -11.58 -5.36
N ASP A 49 2.82 -12.39 -6.22
CA ASP A 49 2.51 -12.02 -7.59
C ASP A 49 1.28 -11.09 -7.64
N LYS A 50 1.40 -9.99 -8.40
CA LYS A 50 0.37 -8.96 -8.46
C LYS A 50 -0.89 -9.41 -9.20
N GLU A 51 -0.76 -10.27 -10.20
CA GLU A 51 -1.90 -10.79 -10.97
C GLU A 51 -2.72 -11.80 -10.15
N GLU A 52 -2.03 -12.69 -9.44
CA GLU A 52 -2.65 -13.64 -8.51
C GLU A 52 -3.40 -12.91 -7.38
N VAL A 53 -2.80 -11.85 -6.84
CA VAL A 53 -3.43 -10.98 -5.84
C VAL A 53 -4.69 -10.33 -6.40
N LYS A 54 -4.66 -9.77 -7.62
CA LYS A 54 -5.85 -9.18 -8.24
C LYS A 54 -6.98 -10.19 -8.36
N ALA A 55 -6.69 -11.37 -8.90
CA ALA A 55 -7.68 -12.42 -9.07
C ALA A 55 -8.30 -12.86 -7.75
N ARG A 56 -7.47 -13.09 -6.72
CA ARG A 56 -7.95 -13.49 -5.39
C ARG A 56 -8.80 -12.41 -4.73
N VAL A 57 -8.34 -11.17 -4.73
CA VAL A 57 -9.04 -10.06 -4.05
C VAL A 57 -10.37 -9.75 -4.72
N TYR A 58 -10.42 -9.78 -6.05
CA TYR A 58 -11.66 -9.63 -6.81
C TYR A 58 -12.69 -10.70 -6.42
N ALA A 59 -12.28 -11.97 -6.35
CA ALA A 59 -13.14 -13.07 -5.92
C ALA A 59 -13.59 -12.92 -4.45
N ASN A 60 -12.66 -12.55 -3.56
CA ASN A 60 -12.92 -12.43 -2.13
C ASN A 60 -13.86 -11.27 -1.79
N PHE A 61 -13.91 -10.21 -2.60
CA PHE A 61 -14.80 -9.07 -2.37
C PHE A 61 -16.26 -9.49 -2.09
N SER A 62 -16.79 -10.42 -2.89
CA SER A 62 -18.19 -10.85 -2.79
C SER A 62 -18.47 -11.83 -1.66
N THR A 63 -17.43 -12.53 -1.18
CA THR A 63 -17.56 -13.65 -0.24
C THR A 63 -17.07 -13.30 1.17
N HIS A 64 -16.19 -12.31 1.32
CA HIS A 64 -15.50 -12.00 2.58
C HIS A 64 -15.98 -10.71 3.26
N GLY A 65 -16.96 -10.01 2.70
CA GLY A 65 -17.56 -8.82 3.32
C GLY A 65 -17.16 -7.48 2.68
N GLY A 66 -16.84 -7.49 1.38
CA GLY A 66 -16.59 -6.27 0.60
C GLY A 66 -15.12 -5.89 0.53
N CYS A 67 -14.85 -4.61 0.26
CA CYS A 67 -13.53 -4.11 -0.15
C CYS A 67 -12.41 -4.33 0.88
N CYS A 68 -12.64 -4.00 2.15
CA CYS A 68 -11.59 -4.10 3.17
C CYS A 68 -11.19 -5.55 3.47
N ALA A 69 -12.18 -6.42 3.68
CA ALA A 69 -11.95 -7.85 3.83
C ALA A 69 -11.44 -8.51 2.56
N GLY A 70 -11.91 -8.12 1.38
CA GLY A 70 -11.45 -8.65 0.10
C GLY A 70 -9.93 -8.47 -0.06
N VAL A 71 -9.43 -7.25 0.18
CA VAL A 71 -7.99 -6.94 0.11
C VAL A 71 -7.20 -7.68 1.18
N SER A 72 -7.59 -7.55 2.45
CA SER A 72 -6.84 -8.14 3.57
C SER A 72 -6.83 -9.67 3.54
N SER A 73 -8.00 -10.30 3.36
CA SER A 73 -8.11 -11.77 3.27
C SER A 73 -7.40 -12.28 2.03
N GLY A 74 -7.59 -11.63 0.87
CA GLY A 74 -6.95 -12.09 -0.36
C GLY A 74 -5.43 -12.13 -0.28
N ILE A 75 -4.81 -11.12 0.35
CA ILE A 75 -3.36 -11.10 0.57
C ILE A 75 -2.94 -12.11 1.64
N LEU A 76 -3.60 -12.13 2.80
CA LEU A 76 -3.24 -13.03 3.91
C LEU A 76 -3.40 -14.51 3.55
N GLU A 77 -4.46 -14.86 2.84
CA GLU A 77 -4.70 -16.23 2.37
C GLU A 77 -3.61 -16.69 1.40
N LEU A 78 -3.24 -15.86 0.43
CA LEU A 78 -2.16 -16.19 -0.51
C LEU A 78 -0.82 -16.36 0.22
N LEU A 79 -0.51 -15.51 1.19
CA LEU A 79 0.68 -15.66 2.03
C LEU A 79 0.61 -16.95 2.88
N ALA A 80 -0.54 -17.25 3.47
CA ALA A 80 -0.76 -18.45 4.26
C ALA A 80 -0.63 -19.73 3.43
N GLU A 81 -1.19 -19.75 2.23
CA GLU A 81 -1.13 -20.88 1.29
C GLU A 81 0.31 -21.14 0.82
N LYS A 82 1.08 -20.08 0.55
CA LYS A 82 2.45 -20.19 0.01
C LYS A 82 3.52 -20.38 1.09
N TYR A 83 3.33 -19.76 2.26
CA TYR A 83 4.39 -19.62 3.26
C TYR A 83 3.98 -20.08 4.67
N GLY A 84 2.71 -20.41 4.91
CA GLY A 84 2.24 -20.97 6.17
C GLY A 84 2.25 -19.98 7.33
N TYR A 85 2.84 -20.38 8.46
CA TYR A 85 2.99 -19.52 9.63
C TYR A 85 4.05 -18.43 9.37
N PRO A 86 3.85 -17.18 9.83
CA PRO A 86 2.76 -16.70 10.67
C PRO A 86 1.52 -16.20 9.91
N TYR A 87 1.53 -16.23 8.58
CA TYR A 87 0.52 -15.60 7.74
C TYR A 87 -0.88 -16.20 7.90
N ASN A 88 -0.95 -17.47 8.31
CA ASN A 88 -2.20 -18.17 8.64
C ASN A 88 -2.79 -17.84 10.02
N GLN A 89 -2.21 -16.89 10.77
CA GLN A 89 -2.66 -16.55 12.13
C GLN A 89 -3.72 -15.44 12.18
N ILE A 90 -3.94 -14.69 11.09
CA ILE A 90 -4.95 -13.64 11.01
C ILE A 90 -6.01 -14.04 9.99
N ASP A 91 -7.26 -14.13 10.44
CA ASP A 91 -8.41 -14.27 9.54
C ASP A 91 -8.79 -12.89 8.99
N GLY A 92 -8.43 -12.63 7.72
CA GLY A 92 -8.69 -11.36 7.06
C GLY A 92 -10.18 -10.97 6.99
N ARG A 93 -11.10 -11.91 7.17
CA ARG A 93 -12.55 -11.61 7.21
C ARG A 93 -12.92 -10.70 8.38
N MET A 94 -12.07 -10.60 9.41
CA MET A 94 -12.28 -9.66 10.50
C MET A 94 -12.39 -8.19 10.02
N PHE A 95 -11.81 -7.88 8.85
CA PHE A 95 -11.84 -6.55 8.24
C PHE A 95 -13.13 -6.26 7.46
N ALA A 96 -14.16 -7.13 7.51
CA ALA A 96 -15.46 -6.89 6.87
C ALA A 96 -16.14 -5.60 7.40
N ASN A 97 -15.77 -5.16 8.61
CA ASN A 97 -16.20 -3.89 9.19
C ASN A 97 -15.81 -2.66 8.36
N GLY A 98 -14.77 -2.75 7.51
CA GLY A 98 -14.35 -1.68 6.61
C GLY A 98 -15.18 -1.55 5.33
N GLY A 99 -16.15 -2.45 5.11
CA GLY A 99 -17.05 -2.39 3.96
C GLY A 99 -17.82 -1.07 3.86
N GLY A 100 -17.99 -0.56 2.63
CA GLY A 100 -18.75 0.69 2.37
C GLY A 100 -18.11 1.95 2.98
N GLY A 101 -16.79 1.97 3.14
CA GLY A 101 -16.07 3.03 3.86
C GLY A 101 -16.49 3.06 5.32
N TYR A 102 -16.25 1.94 6.01
CA TYR A 102 -16.60 1.73 7.41
C TYR A 102 -18.08 2.07 7.73
N GLY A 103 -18.99 1.73 6.81
CA GLY A 103 -20.43 1.99 6.91
C GLY A 103 -20.85 3.47 6.80
N ARG A 104 -19.91 4.41 6.65
CA ARG A 104 -20.17 5.85 6.58
C ARG A 104 -19.56 6.52 5.35
N GLN A 105 -19.11 5.73 4.38
CA GLN A 105 -18.45 6.18 3.16
C GLN A 105 -17.24 7.10 3.42
N ASN A 106 -16.51 6.85 4.52
CA ASN A 106 -15.25 7.52 4.84
C ASN A 106 -14.09 6.91 4.03
N LEU A 107 -12.91 6.69 4.61
CA LEU A 107 -11.79 5.97 4.00
C LEU A 107 -12.26 4.76 3.17
N CYS A 108 -11.83 4.68 1.91
CA CYS A 108 -12.11 3.53 1.06
C CYS A 108 -11.67 2.23 1.73
N GLY A 109 -12.58 1.25 1.84
CA GLY A 109 -12.29 -0.01 2.50
C GLY A 109 -11.10 -0.75 1.89
N ALA A 110 -10.90 -0.65 0.56
CA ALA A 110 -9.75 -1.27 -0.11
C ALA A 110 -8.41 -0.71 0.42
N LEU A 111 -8.32 0.61 0.61
CA LEU A 111 -7.17 1.27 1.24
C LEU A 111 -7.02 0.81 2.70
N GLY A 112 -8.10 0.76 3.47
CA GLY A 112 -8.07 0.26 4.85
C GLY A 112 -7.51 -1.16 4.97
N GLY A 113 -7.92 -2.06 4.06
CA GLY A 113 -7.39 -3.42 3.98
C GLY A 113 -5.90 -3.45 3.63
N ALA A 114 -5.49 -2.66 2.63
CA ALA A 114 -4.08 -2.54 2.25
C ALA A 114 -3.22 -1.99 3.39
N PHE A 115 -3.69 -0.98 4.12
CA PHE A 115 -2.93 -0.39 5.22
C PHE A 115 -2.75 -1.35 6.39
N ALA A 116 -3.76 -2.19 6.68
CA ALA A 116 -3.61 -3.24 7.67
C ALA A 116 -2.49 -4.22 7.27
N ILE A 117 -2.41 -4.60 5.99
CA ILE A 117 -1.32 -5.44 5.46
C ILE A 117 0.03 -4.74 5.55
N LEU A 118 0.15 -3.48 5.13
CA LEU A 118 1.39 -2.71 5.26
C LEU A 118 1.89 -2.70 6.71
N GLY A 119 0.98 -2.46 7.66
CA GLY A 119 1.28 -2.44 9.09
C GLY A 119 1.72 -3.78 9.68
N LEU A 120 1.49 -4.91 9.01
CA LEU A 120 2.00 -6.21 9.47
C LEU A 120 3.51 -6.36 9.23
N PHE A 121 4.03 -5.76 8.16
CA PHE A 121 5.42 -5.96 7.71
C PHE A 121 6.33 -4.78 7.98
N LEU A 122 5.76 -3.59 8.19
CA LEU A 122 6.51 -2.34 8.23
C LEU A 122 6.44 -1.70 9.61
N THR A 123 7.52 -1.03 9.98
CA THR A 123 7.52 -0.13 11.14
C THR A 123 6.66 1.11 10.87
N SER A 124 6.40 1.92 11.90
CA SER A 124 5.52 3.10 11.75
C SER A 124 6.03 4.14 10.75
N SER A 125 7.35 4.31 10.58
CA SER A 125 7.91 5.23 9.58
C SER A 125 7.72 4.72 8.17
N ASP A 126 8.08 3.46 7.91
CA ASP A 126 8.03 2.87 6.57
C ASP A 126 6.58 2.66 6.11
N SER A 127 5.72 2.21 7.03
CA SER A 127 4.28 2.12 6.79
C SER A 127 3.69 3.48 6.46
N GLY A 128 4.17 4.56 7.11
CA GLY A 128 3.76 5.93 6.80
C GLY A 128 4.12 6.36 5.38
N SER A 129 5.32 6.03 4.91
CA SER A 129 5.76 6.35 3.54
C SER A 129 4.92 5.60 2.50
N LEU A 130 4.88 4.26 2.57
CA LEU A 130 4.14 3.45 1.60
C LEU A 130 2.65 3.75 1.60
N ARG A 131 2.06 4.05 2.77
CA ARG A 131 0.67 4.49 2.87
C ARG A 131 0.41 5.77 2.07
N ASN A 132 1.28 6.78 2.17
CA ASN A 132 1.05 8.02 1.43
C ASN A 132 1.32 7.85 -0.08
N GLN A 133 2.26 7.00 -0.49
CA GLN A 133 2.42 6.62 -1.90
C GLN A 133 1.14 5.99 -2.45
N LEU A 134 0.53 5.07 -1.68
CA LEU A 134 -0.71 4.42 -2.07
C LEU A 134 -1.90 5.39 -2.12
N TYR A 135 -2.00 6.33 -1.17
CA TYR A 135 -3.01 7.39 -1.20
C TYR A 135 -2.88 8.24 -2.46
N ALA A 136 -1.69 8.77 -2.72
CA ALA A 136 -1.45 9.63 -3.86
C ALA A 136 -1.73 8.94 -5.20
N TRP A 137 -1.31 7.68 -5.35
CA TRP A 137 -1.70 6.86 -6.50
C TRP A 137 -3.22 6.69 -6.60
N TYR A 138 -3.89 6.39 -5.49
CA TYR A 138 -5.35 6.18 -5.47
C TYR A 138 -6.14 7.46 -5.81
N GLU A 139 -5.67 8.61 -5.36
CA GLU A 139 -6.33 9.90 -5.57
C GLU A 139 -6.25 10.36 -7.03
N THR A 140 -5.22 9.93 -7.75
CA THR A 140 -4.89 10.41 -9.10
C THR A 140 -5.18 9.39 -10.20
N THR A 141 -5.27 8.11 -9.85
CA THR A 141 -5.52 7.03 -10.81
C THR A 141 -6.99 6.97 -11.21
N ALA A 142 -7.24 6.76 -12.50
CA ALA A 142 -8.58 6.53 -13.02
C ALA A 142 -8.96 5.05 -12.81
N PHE A 143 -9.99 4.80 -11.99
CA PHE A 143 -10.44 3.45 -11.64
C PHE A 143 -11.81 3.10 -12.22
N PRO A 144 -12.08 1.80 -12.42
CA PRO A 144 -11.20 0.64 -12.17
C PRO A 144 -10.20 0.39 -13.31
N ILE A 145 -9.10 -0.34 -13.07
CA ILE A 145 -8.16 -0.80 -14.12
C ILE A 145 -8.41 -2.28 -14.41
N TYR A 146 -8.48 -3.12 -13.36
CA TYR A 146 -8.73 -4.54 -13.50
C TYR A 146 -10.17 -4.82 -13.99
N ASN A 147 -10.32 -5.54 -15.10
CA ASN A 147 -11.62 -5.93 -15.66
C ASN A 147 -11.54 -7.37 -16.22
N PRO A 148 -11.43 -8.40 -15.35
CA PRO A 148 -11.18 -9.77 -15.79
C PRO A 148 -12.36 -10.39 -16.56
N GLU A 149 -13.55 -9.87 -16.35
CA GLU A 149 -14.80 -10.37 -16.96
C GLU A 149 -15.23 -9.54 -18.18
N ASN A 150 -14.42 -8.55 -18.60
CA ASN A 150 -14.74 -7.64 -19.71
C ASN A 150 -16.12 -6.98 -19.59
N LEU A 151 -16.49 -6.56 -18.37
CA LEU A 151 -17.78 -5.93 -18.11
C LEU A 151 -17.78 -4.51 -18.67
N GLU A 152 -18.76 -4.19 -19.52
CA GLU A 152 -18.90 -2.87 -20.15
C GLU A 152 -18.95 -1.73 -19.12
N ALA A 153 -19.61 -1.95 -17.98
CA ALA A 153 -19.68 -0.95 -16.91
C ALA A 153 -18.30 -0.55 -16.37
N LEU A 154 -17.30 -1.45 -16.44
CA LEU A 154 -15.95 -1.20 -15.94
C LEU A 154 -15.06 -0.48 -16.97
N ASN A 155 -15.56 -0.21 -18.18
CA ASN A 155 -14.92 0.66 -19.16
C ASN A 155 -15.15 2.16 -18.85
N VAL A 156 -16.01 2.48 -17.88
CA VAL A 156 -16.16 3.85 -17.36
C VAL A 156 -15.16 4.05 -16.23
N HIS A 157 -14.19 4.94 -16.44
CA HIS A 157 -13.14 5.24 -15.49
C HIS A 157 -13.36 6.61 -14.84
N SER A 158 -13.06 6.72 -13.54
CA SER A 158 -13.11 7.98 -12.82
C SER A 158 -11.95 8.13 -11.85
N VAL A 159 -11.49 9.37 -11.70
CA VAL A 159 -10.50 9.76 -10.68
C VAL A 159 -11.26 10.18 -9.42
N SER A 160 -10.80 9.73 -8.26
CA SER A 160 -11.44 10.03 -6.97
C SER A 160 -11.10 11.44 -6.48
N GLY A 161 -9.85 11.88 -6.62
CA GLY A 161 -9.32 13.13 -6.06
C GLY A 161 -9.30 13.16 -4.53
N SER A 162 -9.54 12.01 -3.87
CA SER A 162 -9.73 11.88 -2.42
C SER A 162 -9.69 10.41 -2.02
N GLU A 163 -9.24 10.11 -0.80
CA GLU A 163 -9.22 8.78 -0.21
C GLU A 163 -10.62 8.26 0.18
N LEU A 164 -11.62 9.13 0.14
CA LEU A 164 -12.97 8.82 0.60
C LEU A 164 -13.71 7.93 -0.39
N CYS A 165 -14.34 6.88 0.15
CA CYS A 165 -15.26 5.99 -0.55
C CYS A 165 -16.40 6.77 -1.20
N LYS A 166 -16.92 7.80 -0.51
CA LYS A 166 -17.97 8.66 -1.02
C LYS A 166 -17.57 9.32 -2.35
N ASP A 167 -16.41 9.95 -2.39
CA ASP A 167 -15.96 10.72 -3.56
C ASP A 167 -15.65 9.78 -4.72
N SER A 168 -14.89 8.71 -4.45
CA SER A 168 -14.59 7.67 -5.45
C SER A 168 -15.86 7.07 -6.08
N VAL A 169 -16.85 6.69 -5.25
CA VAL A 169 -18.08 6.06 -5.76
C VAL A 169 -18.98 7.09 -6.45
N ASN A 170 -19.17 8.28 -5.88
CA ASN A 170 -20.05 9.30 -6.47
C ASN A 170 -19.54 9.80 -7.81
N ASN A 171 -18.23 10.04 -7.95
CA ASN A 171 -17.65 10.47 -9.22
C ASN A 171 -17.90 9.43 -10.32
N TRP A 172 -17.73 8.15 -9.99
CA TRP A 172 -17.99 7.07 -10.94
C TRP A 172 -19.47 6.92 -11.29
N MET A 173 -20.37 6.99 -10.30
CA MET A 173 -21.82 6.92 -10.53
C MET A 173 -22.32 8.08 -11.40
N ALA A 174 -21.77 9.29 -11.20
CA ALA A 174 -22.10 10.45 -12.02
C ALA A 174 -21.71 10.27 -13.49
N LEU A 175 -20.59 9.60 -13.77
CA LEU A 175 -20.13 9.34 -15.15
C LEU A 175 -20.80 8.14 -15.80
N SER A 176 -21.06 7.08 -15.02
CA SER A 176 -21.59 5.82 -15.53
C SER A 176 -23.13 5.77 -15.58
N GLY A 177 -23.80 6.60 -14.79
CA GLY A 177 -25.26 6.60 -14.65
C GLY A 177 -25.82 5.47 -13.76
N PHE A 178 -24.97 4.64 -13.16
CA PHE A 178 -25.42 3.57 -12.26
C PHE A 178 -25.63 4.05 -10.83
N ASP A 179 -26.58 3.44 -10.14
CA ASP A 179 -26.90 3.76 -8.74
C ASP A 179 -25.98 3.06 -7.73
N PHE A 180 -25.97 3.55 -6.50
CA PHE A 180 -25.17 2.98 -5.42
C PHE A 180 -25.51 1.52 -5.13
N GLY A 181 -26.78 1.12 -5.24
CA GLY A 181 -27.22 -0.26 -5.01
C GLY A 181 -26.89 -1.24 -6.12
N SER A 182 -26.40 -0.76 -7.27
CA SER A 182 -26.25 -1.55 -8.50
C SER A 182 -25.18 -2.64 -8.41
N ALA A 183 -25.34 -3.71 -9.19
CA ALA A 183 -24.35 -4.78 -9.31
C ALA A 183 -23.06 -4.27 -9.97
N GLU A 184 -23.20 -3.34 -10.91
CA GLU A 184 -22.15 -2.67 -11.66
C GLU A 184 -21.26 -1.85 -10.74
N ARG A 185 -21.85 -1.04 -9.84
CA ARG A 185 -21.07 -0.34 -8.81
C ARG A 185 -20.34 -1.32 -7.90
N ARG A 186 -20.97 -2.44 -7.52
CA ARG A 186 -20.31 -3.48 -6.71
C ARG A 186 -19.14 -4.13 -7.46
N ALA A 187 -19.29 -4.45 -8.74
CA ALA A 187 -18.23 -4.98 -9.59
C ALA A 187 -17.07 -3.97 -9.74
N ARG A 188 -17.39 -2.67 -9.87
CA ARG A 188 -16.39 -1.59 -9.86
C ARG A 188 -15.62 -1.52 -8.55
N CYS A 189 -16.30 -1.65 -7.41
CA CYS A 189 -15.64 -1.71 -6.11
C CYS A 189 -14.78 -2.98 -5.93
N ALA A 190 -15.18 -4.13 -6.48
CA ALA A 190 -14.39 -5.35 -6.47
C ALA A 190 -13.10 -5.18 -7.29
N SER A 191 -13.24 -4.62 -8.48
CA SER A 191 -12.13 -4.31 -9.39
C SER A 191 -11.14 -3.32 -8.80
N LEU A 192 -11.62 -2.19 -8.28
CA LEU A 192 -10.80 -1.21 -7.57
C LEU A 192 -10.10 -1.83 -6.35
N SER A 193 -10.75 -2.78 -5.64
CA SER A 193 -10.11 -3.49 -4.53
C SER A 193 -8.93 -4.33 -5.01
N ALA A 194 -9.07 -5.01 -6.14
CA ALA A 194 -7.99 -5.77 -6.78
C ALA A 194 -6.84 -4.84 -7.20
N ASP A 195 -7.13 -3.71 -7.84
CA ASP A 195 -6.13 -2.71 -8.24
C ASP A 195 -5.32 -2.21 -7.02
N VAL A 196 -6.03 -1.82 -5.95
CA VAL A 196 -5.41 -1.32 -4.71
C VAL A 196 -4.54 -2.40 -4.07
N ALA A 197 -4.99 -3.65 -4.05
CA ALA A 197 -4.21 -4.75 -3.50
C ALA A 197 -2.93 -5.01 -4.31
N ALA A 198 -3.01 -5.02 -5.64
CA ALA A 198 -1.83 -5.15 -6.49
C ALA A 198 -0.83 -4.01 -6.27
N LYS A 199 -1.31 -2.76 -6.19
CA LYS A 199 -0.42 -1.63 -5.92
C LYS A 199 0.23 -1.72 -4.54
N ALA A 200 -0.49 -2.16 -3.52
CA ALA A 200 0.08 -2.38 -2.20
C ALA A 200 1.18 -3.46 -2.22
N ILE A 201 0.96 -4.55 -2.97
CA ILE A 201 1.96 -5.62 -3.14
C ILE A 201 3.16 -5.15 -3.96
N GLU A 202 2.96 -4.34 -5.00
CA GLU A 202 4.04 -3.70 -5.74
C GLU A 202 4.93 -2.86 -4.81
N LEU A 203 4.32 -2.00 -4.00
CA LEU A 203 5.04 -1.14 -3.06
C LEU A 203 5.83 -1.97 -2.04
N LEU A 204 5.26 -3.07 -1.53
CA LEU A 204 5.98 -3.99 -0.63
C LEU A 204 7.11 -4.74 -1.34
N ASN A 205 6.87 -5.26 -2.55
CA ASN A 205 7.89 -5.93 -3.35
C ASN A 205 9.08 -4.98 -3.61
N ILE A 206 8.81 -3.72 -3.97
CA ILE A 206 9.84 -2.69 -4.17
C ILE A 206 10.59 -2.40 -2.86
N HIS A 207 9.86 -2.13 -1.78
CA HIS A 207 10.45 -1.78 -0.49
C HIS A 207 11.40 -2.87 0.04
N PHE A 208 11.04 -4.14 -0.15
CA PHE A 208 11.84 -5.28 0.29
C PHE A 208 12.80 -5.82 -0.78
N GLY A 209 12.93 -5.15 -1.93
CA GLY A 209 13.91 -5.48 -2.97
C GLY A 209 13.58 -6.70 -3.84
N TYR A 210 12.32 -7.12 -3.89
CA TYR A 210 11.83 -8.20 -4.75
C TYR A 210 11.37 -7.71 -6.13
N GLU A 211 11.13 -6.42 -6.28
CA GLU A 211 10.77 -5.77 -7.54
C GLU A 211 11.54 -4.45 -7.65
N THR A 212 11.95 -4.07 -8.85
CA THR A 212 12.57 -2.76 -9.09
C THR A 212 11.47 -1.72 -9.24
N ALA A 213 11.63 -0.55 -8.63
CA ALA A 213 10.72 0.57 -8.88
C ALA A 213 10.68 0.86 -10.39
N PRO A 214 9.49 1.14 -10.97
CA PRO A 214 9.42 1.55 -12.36
C PRO A 214 10.22 2.84 -12.53
N SER A 215 11.26 2.81 -13.36
CA SER A 215 11.97 4.02 -13.76
C SER A 215 11.03 4.89 -14.58
N ILE A 216 10.97 6.20 -14.27
CA ILE A 216 10.10 7.12 -15.00
C ILE A 216 10.61 7.37 -16.44
N ASP A 217 11.77 6.82 -16.80
CA ASP A 217 12.25 6.77 -18.18
C ASP A 217 12.67 5.35 -18.55
N ALA A 218 12.00 4.78 -19.56
CA ALA A 218 12.45 3.62 -20.31
C ALA A 218 12.32 3.89 -21.82
N GLU A 219 12.90 4.99 -22.28
CA GLU A 219 13.81 4.89 -23.41
C GLU A 219 15.22 4.81 -22.82
N ALA A 220 15.92 3.70 -23.10
CA ALA A 220 17.24 3.43 -22.56
C ALA A 220 18.22 4.57 -22.90
N VAL A 221 18.60 5.36 -21.90
CA VAL A 221 19.79 6.20 -21.98
C VAL A 221 20.93 5.33 -21.44
N GLU A 222 21.76 4.80 -22.34
CA GLU A 222 23.15 4.43 -21.99
C GLU A 222 23.71 5.57 -21.13
N GLU A 223 24.29 5.29 -19.94
CA GLU A 223 24.98 6.30 -19.13
C GLU A 223 25.86 7.15 -20.06
N PRO A 224 25.45 8.38 -20.40
CA PRO A 224 26.22 9.15 -21.35
C PRO A 224 27.49 9.54 -20.61
N ALA A 225 28.64 9.30 -21.24
CA ALA A 225 29.91 9.77 -20.70
C ALA A 225 29.79 11.27 -20.40
N LEU A 226 29.86 11.63 -19.11
CA LEU A 226 29.67 13.00 -18.65
C LEU A 226 30.65 13.93 -19.37
N ALA A 227 30.14 15.01 -19.94
CA ALA A 227 30.99 16.08 -20.41
C ALA A 227 31.71 16.74 -19.21
N ALA A 228 32.82 17.44 -19.46
CA ALA A 228 33.64 18.05 -18.41
C ALA A 228 32.88 19.07 -17.53
N ASN A 229 31.73 19.56 -18.00
CA ASN A 229 30.85 20.50 -17.32
C ASN A 229 29.56 19.84 -16.78
N GLU A 230 29.45 18.52 -16.79
CA GLU A 230 28.30 17.77 -16.29
C GLU A 230 28.65 17.03 -15.00
N TYR A 231 27.76 17.11 -14.01
CA TYR A 231 27.97 16.55 -12.68
C TYR A 231 26.74 15.77 -12.23
N ILE A 232 26.96 14.56 -11.71
CA ILE A 232 25.89 13.74 -11.13
C ILE A 232 25.78 14.00 -9.64
N GLY A 233 24.56 14.16 -9.17
CA GLY A 233 24.25 14.23 -7.76
C GLY A 233 23.11 13.31 -7.36
N VAL A 234 23.11 12.90 -6.09
CA VAL A 234 22.09 12.03 -5.52
C VAL A 234 21.56 12.66 -4.23
N GLY A 235 20.24 12.65 -4.06
CA GLY A 235 19.57 13.15 -2.86
C GLY A 235 18.39 12.26 -2.50
N LYS A 236 17.91 12.34 -1.25
CA LYS A 236 16.90 11.40 -0.75
C LYS A 236 15.50 12.00 -0.78
N GLY A 237 14.68 11.51 -1.72
CA GLY A 237 13.29 11.88 -1.88
C GLY A 237 12.31 11.06 -1.03
N PHE A 238 11.03 11.21 -1.34
CA PHE A 238 9.94 10.52 -0.65
C PHE A 238 9.85 9.03 -0.98
N GLY A 239 10.06 8.69 -2.25
CA GLY A 239 9.98 7.35 -2.80
C GLY A 239 11.32 6.62 -2.87
N GLY A 240 12.44 7.33 -2.68
CA GLY A 240 13.78 6.76 -2.67
C GLY A 240 14.83 7.77 -3.04
N ASP A 241 15.95 7.31 -3.57
CA ASP A 241 17.00 8.19 -4.07
C ASP A 241 16.55 8.85 -5.39
N ILE A 242 16.89 10.13 -5.54
CA ILE A 242 16.72 10.94 -6.75
C ILE A 242 18.12 11.21 -7.30
N LYS A 243 18.39 10.76 -8.53
CA LYS A 243 19.65 11.01 -9.23
C LYS A 243 19.43 12.09 -10.29
N VAL A 244 20.27 13.12 -10.27
CA VAL A 244 20.22 14.22 -11.24
C VAL A 244 21.56 14.40 -11.95
N LYS A 245 21.50 14.93 -13.17
CA LYS A 245 22.64 15.49 -13.90
C LYS A 245 22.48 17.00 -13.98
N VAL A 246 23.50 17.71 -13.53
CA VAL A 246 23.59 19.17 -13.61
C VAL A 246 24.63 19.55 -14.65
N THR A 247 24.24 20.35 -15.64
CA THR A 247 25.15 20.90 -16.67
C THR A 247 25.46 22.35 -16.34
N MET A 248 26.76 22.68 -16.28
CA MET A 248 27.25 24.04 -16.03
C MET A 248 27.64 24.74 -17.33
N ASP A 249 27.34 26.04 -17.45
CA ASP A 249 27.89 26.94 -18.45
C ASP A 249 28.76 28.00 -17.73
N GLY A 250 30.06 27.74 -17.66
CA GLY A 250 30.97 28.46 -16.77
C GLY A 250 30.53 28.35 -15.32
N ASN A 251 30.17 29.48 -14.70
CA ASN A 251 29.73 29.54 -13.30
C ASN A 251 28.19 29.53 -13.16
N LYS A 252 27.45 29.23 -14.23
CA LYS A 252 25.99 29.20 -14.24
C LYS A 252 25.45 27.79 -14.43
N ILE A 253 24.37 27.46 -13.73
CA ILE A 253 23.59 26.25 -13.96
C ILE A 253 22.82 26.44 -15.27
N ALA A 254 23.14 25.63 -16.28
CA ALA A 254 22.51 25.69 -17.59
C ALA A 254 21.30 24.75 -17.67
N LYS A 255 21.42 23.55 -17.09
CA LYS A 255 20.39 22.51 -17.16
C LYS A 255 20.45 21.61 -15.94
N ILE A 256 19.29 21.13 -15.51
CA ILE A 256 19.13 20.05 -14.53
C ILE A 256 18.25 18.99 -15.18
N GLU A 257 18.70 17.74 -15.15
CA GLU A 257 17.99 16.59 -15.70
C GLU A 257 17.87 15.54 -14.60
N VAL A 258 16.67 15.02 -14.35
CA VAL A 258 16.50 13.85 -13.47
C VAL A 258 16.81 12.61 -14.32
N LEU A 259 17.73 11.78 -13.82
CA LEU A 259 18.12 10.53 -14.48
C LEU A 259 17.37 9.32 -13.91
N GLU A 260 17.08 9.34 -12.62
CA GLU A 260 16.47 8.22 -11.91
C GLU A 260 15.73 8.74 -10.67
N HIS A 261 14.53 8.25 -10.42
CA HIS A 261 13.82 8.48 -9.16
C HIS A 261 12.73 7.43 -8.95
N ALA A 262 12.36 7.21 -7.68
CA ALA A 262 11.25 6.32 -7.29
C ALA A 262 10.08 7.09 -6.65
N GLU A 263 10.03 8.40 -6.87
CA GLU A 263 9.01 9.28 -6.31
C GLU A 263 7.59 8.94 -6.78
N THR A 264 6.62 9.43 -6.03
CA THR A 264 5.21 9.23 -6.35
C THR A 264 4.84 9.90 -7.68
N ALA A 265 4.37 9.09 -8.64
CA ALA A 265 3.88 9.55 -9.95
C ALA A 265 2.81 10.66 -9.78
N GLY A 266 2.88 11.71 -10.60
CA GLY A 266 1.97 12.86 -10.55
C GLY A 266 2.26 13.89 -9.44
N ILE A 267 2.98 13.52 -8.38
CA ILE A 267 3.45 14.46 -7.35
C ILE A 267 4.81 15.01 -7.72
N PHE A 268 5.75 14.13 -8.08
CA PHE A 268 7.09 14.54 -8.51
C PHE A 268 7.04 15.42 -9.76
N ASP A 269 6.13 15.12 -10.69
CA ASP A 269 5.97 15.86 -11.95
C ASP A 269 5.60 17.34 -11.74
N LYS A 270 4.98 17.68 -10.60
CA LYS A 270 4.69 19.06 -10.21
C LYS A 270 5.88 19.72 -9.51
N ALA A 271 6.56 18.96 -8.67
CA ALA A 271 7.72 19.43 -7.91
C ALA A 271 8.93 19.68 -8.81
N TYR A 272 9.18 18.77 -9.75
CA TYR A 272 10.35 18.76 -10.62
C TYR A 272 10.56 20.09 -11.35
N PRO A 273 9.68 20.52 -12.29
CA PRO A 273 9.91 21.74 -13.05
C PRO A 273 9.96 22.97 -12.15
N THR A 274 9.09 23.04 -11.14
CA THR A 274 9.02 24.17 -10.21
C THR A 274 10.33 24.37 -9.44
N VAL A 275 10.90 23.30 -8.91
CA VAL A 275 12.14 23.35 -8.12
C VAL A 275 13.35 23.55 -9.04
N THR A 276 13.44 22.85 -10.16
CA THR A 276 14.59 23.01 -11.07
C THR A 276 14.64 24.39 -11.70
N ASP A 277 13.50 24.95 -12.10
CA ASP A 277 13.44 26.30 -12.67
C ASP A 277 13.85 27.35 -11.64
N ALA A 278 13.41 27.19 -10.39
CA ALA A 278 13.78 28.08 -9.30
C ALA A 278 15.30 28.00 -9.02
N ILE A 279 15.89 26.80 -9.00
CA ILE A 279 17.33 26.60 -8.83
C ILE A 279 18.12 27.24 -9.97
N VAL A 280 17.71 27.03 -11.22
CA VAL A 280 18.37 27.62 -12.39
C VAL A 280 18.27 29.14 -12.34
N ALA A 281 17.11 29.69 -11.97
CA ALA A 281 16.91 31.13 -11.83
C ALA A 281 17.75 31.75 -10.69
N ALA A 282 17.87 31.06 -9.55
CA ALA A 282 18.68 31.48 -8.41
C ALA A 282 20.18 31.20 -8.62
N ASN A 283 20.53 30.38 -9.61
CA ASN A 283 21.86 29.84 -9.82
C ASN A 283 22.43 29.12 -8.58
N GLY A 284 21.59 28.35 -7.89
CA GLY A 284 21.96 27.68 -6.65
C GLY A 284 20.74 27.13 -5.91
N VAL A 285 21.01 26.40 -4.83
CA VAL A 285 19.99 25.72 -4.00
C VAL A 285 19.54 26.55 -2.80
N GLU A 286 20.23 27.64 -2.49
CA GLU A 286 19.93 28.47 -1.32
C GLU A 286 18.61 29.23 -1.49
N GLY A 287 17.75 29.16 -0.47
CA GLY A 287 16.47 29.87 -0.47
C GLY A 287 15.41 29.30 -1.41
N ILE A 288 15.63 28.09 -1.97
CA ILE A 288 14.63 27.39 -2.76
C ILE A 288 13.64 26.69 -1.84
N ASP A 289 12.37 27.08 -1.94
CA ASP A 289 11.30 26.50 -1.14
C ASP A 289 10.80 25.18 -1.73
N ALA A 290 10.43 24.28 -0.84
CA ALA A 290 9.78 23.04 -1.21
C ALA A 290 8.34 23.29 -1.72
N VAL A 291 7.90 22.50 -2.69
CA VAL A 291 6.55 22.61 -3.25
C VAL A 291 5.54 22.01 -2.28
N ALA A 292 4.46 22.76 -2.01
CA ALA A 292 3.38 22.29 -1.14
C ALA A 292 2.77 20.99 -1.66
N GLY A 293 2.68 19.97 -0.80
CA GLY A 293 2.21 18.63 -1.17
C GLY A 293 3.28 17.71 -1.77
N ALA A 294 4.50 18.20 -1.98
CA ALA A 294 5.64 17.42 -2.49
C ALA A 294 6.93 17.68 -1.69
N THR A 295 6.81 18.05 -0.41
CA THR A 295 7.93 18.58 0.39
C THR A 295 9.16 17.67 0.44
N PHE A 296 8.97 16.37 0.68
CA PHE A 296 10.07 15.40 0.73
C PHE A 296 10.74 15.21 -0.64
N SER A 297 9.94 15.13 -1.70
CA SER A 297 10.42 15.04 -3.08
C SER A 297 11.20 16.30 -3.50
N SER A 298 10.69 17.49 -3.15
CA SER A 298 11.38 18.77 -3.40
C SER A 298 12.71 18.84 -2.66
N ASN A 299 12.73 18.46 -1.37
CA ASN A 299 13.96 18.47 -0.59
C ASN A 299 15.00 17.47 -1.13
N GLY A 300 14.57 16.27 -1.52
CA GLY A 300 15.45 15.28 -2.13
C GLY A 300 16.03 15.76 -3.47
N LEU A 301 15.24 16.46 -4.28
CA LEU A 301 15.71 17.07 -5.52
C LEU A 301 16.72 18.21 -5.27
N ILE A 302 16.44 19.07 -4.27
CA ILE A 302 17.37 20.14 -3.84
C ILE A 302 18.68 19.53 -3.35
N GLU A 303 18.62 18.48 -2.53
CA GLU A 303 19.79 17.76 -2.03
C GLU A 303 20.60 17.12 -3.17
N ALA A 304 19.92 16.48 -4.14
CA ALA A 304 20.57 15.88 -5.30
C ALA A 304 21.33 16.92 -6.13
N VAL A 305 20.73 18.09 -6.35
CA VAL A 305 21.40 19.19 -7.05
C VAL A 305 22.56 19.74 -6.22
N GLN A 306 22.38 19.90 -4.91
CA GLN A 306 23.45 20.37 -4.02
C GLN A 306 24.67 19.44 -4.03
N ASP A 307 24.44 18.11 -4.01
CA ASP A 307 25.49 17.11 -4.15
C ASP A 307 26.21 17.22 -5.49
N ALA A 308 25.48 17.43 -6.60
CA ALA A 308 26.08 17.67 -7.91
C ALA A 308 26.95 18.95 -7.93
N LEU A 309 26.44 20.05 -7.38
CA LEU A 309 27.14 21.34 -7.33
C LEU A 309 28.40 21.29 -6.45
N SER A 310 28.42 20.43 -5.42
CA SER A 310 29.61 20.23 -4.57
C SER A 310 30.82 19.65 -5.33
N LYS A 311 30.58 19.09 -6.52
CA LYS A 311 31.58 18.45 -7.38
C LYS A 311 32.09 19.37 -8.49
N VAL A 312 31.51 20.56 -8.64
CA VAL A 312 31.95 21.60 -9.58
C VAL A 312 33.32 22.12 -9.12
N LYS A 313 34.28 22.20 -10.07
CA LYS A 313 35.67 22.60 -9.81
C LYS A 313 35.92 24.08 -10.03
#